data_AF-A0AAD9ACS6-F1
#
_entry.id   AF-A0AAD9ACS6-F1
#
_cell.length_a   1.000
_cell.length_b   1.000
_cell.length_c   1.000
_cell.angle_alpha   90.00
_cell.angle_beta   90.00
_cell.angle_gamma   90.00
#
_symmetry.space_group_name_H-M   'P 1'
#
loop_
_entity.id
_entity.type
_entity.pdbx_description
1 polymer ?
#
loop_
_entity_poly.entity_id
_entity_poly.type
_entity_poly.pdbx_seq_one_letter_code
_entity_poly.pdbx_strand_id
1 'polypeptide(L)'
;MSSIHINGEAISITVSLWHALAAIRSTDQAILTWADALSINQHDVDELNYQVQIMDTIYSKAETVAICLGPHSEDGTSRLALPYLREILSPSCPSKIDCIESKEQISAVVHLFERSYWKRLWIMQEVFHAKKAVVYCGSDSIALGEMSLACKYFELNTLRIENGFPSGKGAQKSTNHYSFAQTLTTQGPNALLDPSTDLVSTPLHILRLCRNKLAARLVTCSRHAVTCCNAPFTSSTV
;
A
#
# COMPACT_ATOMS: atom_id res chain seq x y z
N MET A 1 4.18 -14.24 19.19
CA MET A 1 3.05 -14.72 18.35
C MET A 1 1.84 -13.91 18.74
N SER A 2 1.12 -13.37 17.78
CA SER A 2 -0.14 -12.65 18.02
C SER A 2 -1.30 -13.61 17.74
N SER A 3 -2.32 -13.61 18.59
CA SER A 3 -3.50 -14.47 18.46
C SER A 3 -4.77 -13.66 18.45
N ILE A 4 -5.75 -14.08 17.64
CA ILE A 4 -7.10 -13.53 17.62
C ILE A 4 -8.10 -14.63 17.98
N HIS A 5 -9.29 -14.25 18.43
CA HIS A 5 -10.37 -15.20 18.69
C HIS A 5 -11.37 -15.20 17.53
N ILE A 6 -11.61 -16.36 16.94
CA ILE A 6 -12.66 -16.59 15.94
C ILE A 6 -13.57 -17.68 16.49
N ASN A 7 -14.87 -17.40 16.60
CA ASN A 7 -15.87 -18.33 17.16
C ASN A 7 -15.48 -18.91 18.54
N GLY A 8 -14.76 -18.14 19.37
CA GLY A 8 -14.31 -18.56 20.70
C GLY A 8 -12.96 -19.30 20.71
N GLU A 9 -12.41 -19.68 19.56
CA GLU A 9 -11.13 -20.36 19.44
C GLU A 9 -9.98 -19.37 19.20
N ALA A 10 -8.85 -19.57 19.87
CA ALA A 10 -7.65 -18.76 19.69
C ALA A 10 -6.86 -19.23 18.46
N ILE A 11 -6.79 -18.38 17.43
CA ILE A 11 -6.07 -18.65 16.19
C ILE A 11 -4.81 -17.79 16.15
N SER A 12 -3.66 -18.44 15.89
CA SER A 12 -2.39 -17.77 15.69
C SER A 12 -2.34 -17.11 14.32
N ILE A 13 -1.93 -15.85 14.27
CA ILE A 13 -1.82 -15.09 13.04
C ILE A 13 -0.44 -14.46 12.86
N THR A 14 -0.12 -14.11 11.62
CA THR A 14 1.11 -13.39 11.31
C THR A 14 1.10 -12.00 11.93
N VAL A 15 2.29 -11.47 12.22
CA VAL A 15 2.45 -10.10 12.73
C VAL A 15 1.91 -9.07 11.73
N SER A 16 2.05 -9.33 10.42
CA SER A 16 1.48 -8.46 9.38
C SER A 16 -0.05 -8.42 9.41
N LEU A 17 -0.72 -9.56 9.59
CA LEU A 17 -2.18 -9.63 9.72
C LEU A 17 -2.67 -8.96 11.00
N TRP A 18 -1.97 -9.18 12.11
CA TRP A 18 -2.30 -8.51 13.38
C TRP A 18 -2.30 -6.98 13.23
N HIS A 19 -1.24 -6.42 12.64
CA HIS A 19 -1.17 -4.97 12.42
C HIS A 19 -2.22 -4.47 11.43
N ALA A 20 -2.51 -5.22 10.37
CA ALA A 20 -3.55 -4.86 9.41
C ALA A 20 -4.93 -4.81 10.07
N LEU A 21 -5.30 -5.85 10.81
CA LEU A 21 -6.56 -5.90 11.56
C LEU A 21 -6.64 -4.78 12.59
N ALA A 22 -5.55 -4.52 13.32
CA ALA A 22 -5.49 -3.42 14.28
C ALA A 22 -5.67 -2.05 13.62
N ALA A 23 -5.12 -1.83 12.43
CA ALA A 23 -5.19 -0.57 11.69
C ALA A 23 -6.59 -0.28 11.14
N ILE A 24 -7.33 -1.31 10.72
CA ILE A 24 -8.68 -1.13 10.15
C ILE A 24 -9.79 -1.18 11.20
N ARG A 25 -9.51 -1.71 12.40
CA ARG A 25 -10.51 -1.89 13.45
C ARG A 25 -11.09 -0.53 13.87
N SER A 26 -12.41 -0.39 13.76
CA SER A 26 -13.15 0.72 14.36
C SER A 26 -13.43 0.45 15.84
N THR A 27 -13.39 1.51 16.65
CA THR A 27 -13.82 1.47 18.06
C THR A 27 -15.34 1.54 18.21
N ASP A 28 -16.03 2.04 17.18
CA ASP A 28 -17.43 2.43 17.27
C ASP A 28 -18.37 1.39 16.66
N GLN A 29 -17.88 0.62 15.67
CA GLN A 29 -18.68 -0.34 14.93
C GLN A 29 -17.89 -1.59 14.56
N ALA A 30 -18.56 -2.74 14.54
CA ALA A 30 -18.01 -3.97 13.99
C ALA A 30 -17.83 -3.84 12.47
N ILE A 31 -16.67 -4.28 11.97
CA ILE A 31 -16.33 -4.25 10.55
C ILE A 31 -16.22 -5.68 10.04
N LEU A 32 -16.96 -6.00 8.97
CA LEU A 32 -16.92 -7.33 8.35
C LEU A 32 -15.69 -7.44 7.45
N THR A 33 -14.65 -8.08 7.97
CA THR A 33 -13.35 -8.15 7.29
C THR A 33 -13.15 -9.51 6.64
N TRP A 34 -12.81 -9.51 5.36
CA TRP A 34 -12.21 -10.65 4.69
C TRP A 34 -10.70 -10.47 4.62
N ALA A 35 -9.95 -11.52 4.97
CA ALA A 35 -8.50 -11.60 4.83
C ALA A 35 -8.14 -13.02 4.39
N ASP A 36 -7.37 -13.15 3.32
CA ASP A 36 -7.02 -14.43 2.69
C ASP A 36 -6.46 -15.46 3.69
N ALA A 37 -5.58 -15.03 4.59
CA ALA A 37 -4.97 -15.88 5.62
C ALA A 37 -5.96 -16.40 6.68
N LEU A 38 -7.17 -15.85 6.77
CA LEU A 38 -8.22 -16.29 7.70
C LEU A 38 -9.38 -16.97 6.98
N SER A 39 -9.77 -16.43 5.84
CA SER A 39 -10.99 -16.80 5.12
C SER A 39 -10.77 -17.92 4.10
N ILE A 40 -9.53 -18.33 3.86
CA ILE A 40 -9.18 -19.44 2.96
C ILE A 40 -8.48 -20.53 3.74
N ASN A 41 -8.93 -21.77 3.58
CA ASN A 41 -8.20 -22.91 4.12
C ASN A 41 -6.85 -23.09 3.40
N GLN A 42 -5.78 -22.66 4.06
CA GLN A 42 -4.42 -22.72 3.50
C GLN A 42 -3.88 -24.15 3.31
N HIS A 43 -4.58 -25.17 3.82
CA HIS A 43 -4.22 -26.58 3.67
C HIS A 43 -5.01 -27.32 2.58
N ASP A 44 -6.00 -26.66 1.98
CA ASP A 44 -6.80 -27.21 0.88
C ASP A 44 -6.38 -26.54 -0.43
N VAL A 45 -5.67 -27.29 -1.27
CA VAL A 45 -5.16 -26.79 -2.55
C VAL A 45 -6.28 -26.53 -3.55
N ASP A 46 -7.36 -27.30 -3.49
CA ASP A 46 -8.50 -27.13 -4.41
C ASP A 46 -9.27 -25.86 -4.03
N GLU A 47 -9.49 -25.62 -2.74
CA GLU A 47 -10.05 -24.35 -2.25
C GLU A 47 -9.14 -23.18 -2.60
N LEU A 48 -7.83 -23.28 -2.36
CA LEU A 48 -6.88 -22.22 -2.72
C LEU A 48 -6.95 -21.85 -4.20
N ASN A 49 -7.00 -22.85 -5.09
CA ASN A 49 -7.10 -22.63 -6.53
C ASN A 49 -8.44 -21.99 -6.91
N TYR A 50 -9.53 -22.45 -6.31
CA TYR A 50 -10.86 -21.86 -6.51
C TYR A 50 -10.92 -20.40 -6.04
N GLN A 51 -10.41 -20.12 -4.83
CA GLN A 51 -10.40 -18.78 -4.25
C GLN A 51 -9.59 -17.80 -5.11
N VAL A 52 -8.44 -18.22 -5.63
CA VAL A 52 -7.63 -17.40 -6.56
C VAL A 52 -8.41 -17.02 -7.81
N GLN A 53 -9.26 -17.91 -8.32
CA GLN A 53 -10.09 -17.63 -9.50
C GLN A 53 -11.21 -16.62 -9.24
N ILE A 54 -11.59 -16.40 -7.97
CA ILE A 54 -12.67 -15.48 -7.59
C ILE A 54 -12.18 -14.25 -6.78
N MET A 55 -10.86 -14.07 -6.61
CA MET A 55 -10.29 -12.93 -5.88
C MET A 55 -10.70 -11.58 -6.50
N ASP A 56 -10.78 -11.51 -7.83
CA ASP A 56 -11.27 -10.33 -8.55
C ASP A 56 -12.69 -9.95 -8.11
N THR A 57 -13.57 -10.95 -7.97
CA THR A 57 -14.95 -10.81 -7.53
C THR A 57 -15.01 -10.37 -6.08
N ILE A 58 -14.18 -10.95 -5.20
CA ILE A 58 -14.08 -10.56 -3.79
C ILE A 58 -13.72 -9.08 -3.65
N TYR A 59 -12.62 -8.65 -4.28
CA TYR A 59 -12.17 -7.25 -4.22
C TYR A 59 -13.14 -6.28 -4.89
N SER A 60 -13.79 -6.68 -6.00
CA SER A 60 -14.81 -5.87 -6.67
C SER A 60 -16.08 -5.68 -5.84
N LYS A 61 -16.44 -6.66 -5.01
CA LYS A 61 -17.65 -6.58 -4.19
C LYS A 61 -17.42 -5.82 -2.90
N ALA A 62 -16.18 -5.80 -2.41
CA ALA A 62 -15.80 -5.05 -1.23
C ALA A 62 -16.19 -3.57 -1.33
N GLU A 63 -16.68 -3.02 -0.21
CA GLU A 63 -16.92 -1.60 -0.04
C GLU A 63 -15.60 -0.83 -0.02
N THR A 64 -14.60 -1.36 0.68
CA THR A 64 -13.27 -0.76 0.77
C THR A 64 -12.21 -1.85 0.85
N VAL A 65 -11.12 -1.66 0.12
CA VAL A 65 -9.90 -2.46 0.19
C VAL A 65 -8.85 -1.69 0.99
N ALA A 66 -8.37 -2.28 2.07
CA ALA A 66 -7.35 -1.73 2.95
C ALA A 66 -5.98 -2.27 2.56
N ILE A 67 -5.12 -1.36 2.09
CA ILE A 67 -3.73 -1.62 1.73
C ILE A 67 -2.86 -1.37 2.97
N CYS A 68 -2.45 -2.43 3.66
CA CYS A 68 -1.69 -2.28 4.92
C CYS A 68 -0.18 -2.40 4.69
N LEU A 69 0.54 -1.29 4.84
CA LEU A 69 2.00 -1.21 4.68
C LEU A 69 2.79 -1.67 5.92
N GLY A 70 2.06 -2.08 6.97
CA GLY A 70 2.59 -2.49 8.26
C GLY A 70 2.58 -1.36 9.30
N PRO A 71 3.17 -1.61 10.49
CA PRO A 71 3.21 -0.61 11.55
C PRO A 71 4.15 0.55 11.20
N HIS A 72 4.04 1.63 11.97
CA HIS A 72 5.09 2.63 12.02
C HIS A 72 6.42 1.97 12.42
N SER A 73 7.50 2.48 11.84
CA SER A 73 8.87 2.21 12.25
C SER A 73 9.06 2.54 13.74
N GLU A 74 9.95 1.79 14.39
CA GLU A 74 10.22 1.89 15.83
C GLU A 74 10.76 3.27 16.24
N ASP A 75 11.55 3.88 15.35
CA ASP A 75 12.07 5.25 15.48
C ASP A 75 11.00 6.34 15.28
N GLY A 76 9.77 5.97 14.95
CA GLY A 76 8.64 6.87 14.72
C GLY A 76 8.70 7.69 13.43
N THR A 77 9.78 7.61 12.64
CA THR A 77 9.99 8.47 11.47
C THR A 77 8.89 8.31 10.42
N SER A 78 8.44 7.08 10.18
CA SER A 78 7.34 6.79 9.24
C SER A 78 5.98 7.41 9.62
N ARG A 79 5.77 7.88 10.86
CA ARG A 79 4.55 8.61 11.26
C ARG A 79 4.41 9.95 10.52
N LEU A 80 5.51 10.50 10.02
CA LEU A 80 5.52 11.76 9.28
C LEU A 80 5.02 11.60 7.85
N ALA A 81 5.08 10.39 7.27
CA ALA A 81 4.87 10.18 5.85
C ALA A 81 3.44 10.52 5.39
N LEU A 82 2.43 9.86 5.96
CA LEU A 82 1.03 10.04 5.52
C LEU A 82 0.47 11.44 5.83
N PRO A 83 0.72 12.06 7.00
CA PRO A 83 0.36 13.45 7.26
C PRO A 83 1.00 14.41 6.24
N TYR A 84 2.29 14.22 5.93
CA TYR A 84 2.97 15.05 4.96
C TYR A 84 2.39 14.94 3.55
N LEU A 85 2.03 13.72 3.10
CA LEU A 85 1.34 13.53 1.82
C LEU A 85 0.02 14.30 1.74
N ARG A 86 -0.71 14.46 2.84
CA ARG A 86 -1.93 15.29 2.87
C ARG A 86 -1.62 16.77 2.86
N GLU A 87 -0.59 17.17 3.60
CA GLU A 87 -0.16 18.56 3.71
C GLU A 87 0.19 19.15 2.33
N ILE A 88 0.96 18.43 1.52
CA ILE A 88 1.36 18.88 0.17
C ILE A 88 0.19 18.95 -0.82
N LEU A 89 -0.92 18.25 -0.52
CA LEU A 89 -2.16 18.30 -1.31
C LEU A 89 -3.14 19.36 -0.80
N SER A 90 -2.88 19.95 0.37
CA SER A 90 -3.77 20.95 0.98
C SER A 90 -3.76 22.26 0.18
N PRO A 91 -4.94 22.83 -0.15
CA PRO A 91 -5.03 24.11 -0.86
C PRO A 91 -4.48 25.29 -0.04
N SER A 92 -4.42 25.14 1.28
CA SER A 92 -3.92 26.16 2.21
C SER A 92 -2.40 26.19 2.33
N CYS A 93 -1.68 25.33 1.59
CA CYS A 93 -0.22 25.30 1.60
C CYS A 93 0.34 26.55 0.89
N PRO A 94 0.98 27.51 1.60
CA PRO A 94 1.45 28.75 1.01
C PRO A 94 2.63 28.45 0.08
N SER A 95 2.45 28.79 -1.21
CA SER A 95 3.39 28.62 -2.32
C SER A 95 4.11 27.25 -2.35
N LYS A 96 3.75 26.43 -3.35
CA LYS A 96 4.45 25.20 -3.81
C LYS A 96 5.99 25.34 -4.01
N ILE A 97 6.55 26.52 -3.75
CA ILE A 97 7.92 26.97 -3.97
C ILE A 97 8.70 27.19 -2.65
N ASP A 98 8.08 27.30 -1.47
CA ASP A 98 8.83 27.53 -0.21
C ASP A 98 8.66 26.45 0.86
N CYS A 99 7.73 25.51 0.70
CA CYS A 99 7.51 24.41 1.65
C CYS A 99 8.60 23.31 1.57
N ILE A 100 9.87 23.66 1.30
CA ILE A 100 10.98 22.72 1.17
C ILE A 100 11.12 21.93 2.48
N GLU A 101 10.44 20.78 2.49
CA GLU A 101 10.94 19.45 2.78
C GLU A 101 11.83 19.40 4.03
N SER A 102 11.20 19.28 5.20
CA SER A 102 11.90 18.68 6.33
C SER A 102 12.52 17.38 5.81
N LYS A 103 13.84 17.24 5.97
CA LYS A 103 14.59 16.07 5.50
C LYS A 103 13.98 14.78 6.05
N GLU A 104 13.40 14.88 7.24
CA GLU A 104 12.71 13.83 7.95
C GLU A 104 11.40 13.44 7.26
N GLN A 105 10.59 14.41 6.78
CA GLN A 105 9.33 14.14 6.06
C GLN A 105 9.57 13.42 4.73
N ILE A 106 10.49 13.93 3.90
CA ILE A 106 10.82 13.28 2.63
C ILE A 106 11.42 11.89 2.85
N SER A 107 12.35 11.76 3.81
CA SER A 107 12.91 10.46 4.19
C SER A 107 11.82 9.48 4.64
N ALA A 108 10.82 9.94 5.39
CA ALA A 108 9.69 9.13 5.82
C ALA A 108 8.85 8.62 4.63
N VAL A 109 8.57 9.47 3.64
CA VAL A 109 7.84 9.05 2.42
C VAL A 109 8.68 8.09 1.58
N VAL A 110 9.98 8.34 1.44
CA VAL A 110 10.91 7.43 0.75
C VAL A 110 10.85 6.04 1.39
N HIS A 111 11.00 5.95 2.72
CA HIS A 111 10.90 4.67 3.42
C HIS A 111 9.52 4.01 3.31
N LEU A 112 8.45 4.80 3.18
CA LEU A 112 7.10 4.28 2.91
C LEU A 112 7.01 3.66 1.51
N PHE A 113 7.63 4.26 0.50
CA PHE A 113 7.63 3.78 -0.89
C PHE A 113 8.52 2.54 -1.06
N GLU A 114 9.49 2.33 -0.17
CA GLU A 114 10.37 1.16 -0.17
C GLU A 114 9.75 -0.08 0.49
N ARG A 115 8.58 0.05 1.13
CA ARG A 115 7.91 -1.06 1.82
C ARG A 115 7.67 -2.24 0.88
N SER A 116 7.92 -3.45 1.37
CA SER A 116 7.84 -4.70 0.61
C SER A 116 6.46 -4.99 0.03
N TYR A 117 5.40 -4.40 0.59
CA TYR A 117 4.03 -4.47 0.05
C TYR A 117 4.01 -4.11 -1.45
N TRP A 118 4.64 -2.99 -1.83
CA TRP A 118 4.65 -2.50 -3.21
C TRP A 118 5.37 -3.42 -4.19
N LYS A 119 6.20 -4.35 -3.70
CA LYS A 119 6.97 -5.31 -4.50
C LYS A 119 6.18 -6.59 -4.81
N ARG A 120 4.99 -6.77 -4.25
CA ARG A 120 4.16 -7.96 -4.48
C ARG A 120 3.47 -7.88 -5.84
N LEU A 121 3.29 -9.03 -6.48
CA LEU A 121 2.54 -9.13 -7.73
C LEU A 121 1.02 -9.09 -7.50
N TRP A 122 0.55 -9.74 -6.43
CA TRP A 122 -0.88 -9.93 -6.15
C TRP A 122 -1.64 -8.64 -5.82
N ILE A 123 -0.93 -7.57 -5.43
CA ILE A 123 -1.54 -6.25 -5.14
C ILE A 123 -2.22 -5.64 -6.37
N MET A 124 -1.92 -6.13 -7.56
CA MET A 124 -2.61 -5.72 -8.78
C MET A 124 -4.10 -6.10 -8.73
N GLN A 125 -4.43 -7.32 -8.31
CA GLN A 125 -5.83 -7.73 -8.19
C GLN A 125 -6.55 -6.94 -7.10
N GLU A 126 -5.86 -6.69 -5.99
CA GLU A 126 -6.35 -5.93 -4.84
C GLU A 126 -6.71 -4.49 -5.20
N VAL A 127 -5.84 -3.80 -5.94
CA VAL A 127 -5.97 -2.37 -6.25
C VAL A 127 -6.90 -2.12 -7.42
N PHE A 128 -6.77 -2.87 -8.52
CA PHE A 128 -7.54 -2.59 -9.75
C PHE A 128 -9.01 -2.97 -9.65
N HIS A 129 -9.37 -3.92 -8.78
CA HIS A 129 -10.77 -4.30 -8.57
C HIS A 129 -11.42 -3.52 -7.44
N ALA A 130 -10.67 -2.78 -6.62
CA ALA A 130 -11.24 -2.04 -5.51
C ALA A 130 -12.19 -0.93 -5.98
N LYS A 131 -13.43 -0.91 -5.45
CA LYS A 131 -14.31 0.27 -5.56
C LYS A 131 -13.70 1.49 -4.88
N LYS A 132 -13.09 1.26 -3.71
CA LYS A 132 -12.37 2.24 -2.91
C LYS A 132 -11.15 1.56 -2.29
N ALA A 133 -9.99 2.19 -2.40
CA ALA A 133 -8.76 1.72 -1.80
C ALA A 133 -8.20 2.75 -0.81
N VAL A 134 -7.82 2.29 0.38
CA VAL A 134 -7.25 3.11 1.45
C VAL A 134 -5.93 2.51 1.87
N VAL A 135 -4.88 3.32 1.87
CA VAL A 135 -3.53 2.93 2.29
C VAL A 135 -3.36 3.21 3.78
N TYR A 136 -2.92 2.22 4.53
CA TYR A 136 -2.68 2.28 5.97
C TYR A 136 -1.19 2.11 6.27
N CYS A 137 -0.68 2.91 7.21
CA CYS A 137 0.61 2.70 7.86
C CYS A 137 0.44 2.99 9.36
N GLY A 138 0.56 1.95 10.18
CA GLY A 138 0.20 2.04 11.60
C GLY A 138 -1.25 2.47 11.78
N SER A 139 -1.47 3.52 12.57
CA SER A 139 -2.81 4.10 12.83
C SER A 139 -3.21 5.15 11.80
N ASP A 140 -2.28 5.58 10.95
CA ASP A 140 -2.55 6.57 9.91
C ASP A 140 -3.03 5.88 8.63
N SER A 141 -3.88 6.58 7.89
CA SER A 141 -4.35 6.14 6.57
C SER A 141 -4.29 7.27 5.56
N ILE A 142 -4.49 7.01 4.27
CA ILE A 142 -4.71 8.00 3.19
C ILE A 142 -5.49 7.32 2.05
N ALA A 143 -6.35 8.04 1.33
CA ALA A 143 -6.99 7.43 0.16
C ALA A 143 -5.95 7.17 -0.93
N LEU A 144 -6.07 6.05 -1.67
CA LEU A 144 -5.12 5.74 -2.73
C LEU A 144 -5.10 6.84 -3.83
N GLY A 145 -6.25 7.45 -4.09
CA GLY A 145 -6.35 8.60 -5.02
C GLY A 145 -5.55 9.82 -4.56
N GLU A 146 -5.56 10.14 -3.26
CA GLU A 146 -4.72 11.21 -2.70
C GLU A 146 -3.24 10.85 -2.79
N MET A 147 -2.87 9.61 -2.45
CA MET A 147 -1.48 9.14 -2.64
C MET A 147 -1.03 9.27 -4.10
N SER A 148 -1.91 8.97 -5.07
CA SER A 148 -1.62 9.15 -6.50
C SER A 148 -1.40 10.61 -6.89
N LEU A 149 -2.21 11.53 -6.35
CA LEU A 149 -1.99 12.98 -6.55
C LEU A 149 -0.65 13.44 -5.96
N ALA A 150 -0.27 12.92 -4.79
CA ALA A 150 1.03 13.22 -4.19
C ALA A 150 2.19 12.67 -5.03
N CYS A 151 2.05 11.49 -5.63
CA CYS A 151 3.03 10.96 -6.58
C CYS A 151 3.23 11.90 -7.77
N LYS A 152 2.13 12.36 -8.39
CA LYS A 152 2.17 13.36 -9.47
C LYS A 152 2.84 14.67 -9.03
N TYR A 153 2.63 15.09 -7.79
CA TYR A 153 3.32 16.25 -7.22
C TYR A 153 4.83 16.03 -7.19
N PHE A 154 5.32 14.88 -6.73
CA PHE A 154 6.75 14.59 -6.71
C PHE A 154 7.34 14.52 -8.12
N GLU A 155 6.64 13.92 -9.08
CA GLU A 155 7.05 13.88 -10.49
C GLU A 155 7.24 15.30 -11.06
N LEU A 156 6.26 16.19 -10.86
CA LEU A 156 6.33 17.58 -11.33
C LEU A 156 7.42 18.41 -10.63
N ASN A 157 7.88 17.99 -9.45
CA ASN A 157 8.87 18.69 -8.65
C ASN A 157 10.20 17.94 -8.53
N THR A 158 10.46 16.96 -9.41
CA THR A 158 11.64 16.09 -9.35
C THR A 158 12.95 16.87 -9.19
N LEU A 159 13.17 17.91 -10.00
CA LEU A 159 14.40 18.72 -9.94
C LEU A 159 14.59 19.44 -8.60
N ARG A 160 13.49 19.88 -7.98
CA ARG A 160 13.51 20.54 -6.68
C ARG A 160 13.91 19.56 -5.58
N ILE A 161 13.37 18.35 -5.61
CA ILE A 161 13.73 17.26 -4.70
C ILE A 161 15.21 16.89 -4.88
N GLU A 162 15.70 16.78 -6.11
CA GLU A 162 17.11 16.49 -6.38
C GLU A 162 18.04 17.58 -5.85
N ASN A 163 17.66 18.85 -5.97
CA ASN A 163 18.44 19.97 -5.43
C ASN A 163 18.44 19.99 -3.89
N GLY A 164 17.33 19.61 -3.25
CA GLY A 164 17.23 19.50 -1.79
C GLY A 164 17.97 18.29 -1.21
N PHE A 165 18.05 17.21 -1.98
CA PHE A 165 18.65 15.92 -1.61
C PHE A 165 19.64 15.43 -2.69
N PRO A 166 20.77 16.13 -2.87
CA PRO A 166 21.71 15.81 -3.93
C PRO A 166 22.31 14.41 -3.75
N SER A 167 22.39 13.65 -4.85
CA SER A 167 22.97 12.31 -4.86
C SER A 167 24.50 12.37 -4.96
N GLY A 168 25.23 11.77 -4.00
CA GLY A 168 26.70 11.84 -3.97
C GLY A 168 27.36 11.01 -2.85
N LYS A 169 28.69 11.11 -2.73
CA LYS A 169 29.44 10.55 -1.59
C LYS A 169 29.04 11.31 -0.31
N GLY A 170 28.45 10.61 0.66
CA GLY A 170 27.96 11.19 1.91
C GLY A 170 26.50 11.68 1.88
N ALA A 171 25.78 11.50 0.77
CA ALA A 171 24.36 11.83 0.66
C ALA A 171 23.48 10.82 1.40
N GLN A 172 22.34 11.27 1.92
CA GLN A 172 21.25 10.38 2.34
C GLN A 172 20.81 9.58 1.12
N LYS A 173 21.00 8.26 1.17
CA LYS A 173 20.56 7.33 0.12
C LYS A 173 19.38 6.54 0.62
N SER A 174 18.46 6.21 -0.27
CA SER A 174 17.42 5.24 0.04
C SER A 174 18.07 3.89 0.38
N THR A 175 17.34 3.01 1.06
CA THR A 175 17.84 1.67 1.42
C THR A 175 18.23 0.83 0.21
N ASN A 176 17.73 1.19 -0.98
CA ASN A 176 17.98 0.52 -2.26
C ASN A 176 18.99 1.26 -3.16
N HIS A 177 19.79 2.18 -2.61
CA HIS A 177 20.83 2.97 -3.30
C HIS A 177 20.35 3.96 -4.37
N TYR A 178 19.03 4.10 -4.57
CA TYR A 178 18.44 5.13 -5.41
C TYR A 178 18.49 6.50 -4.71
N SER A 179 18.40 7.58 -5.51
CA SER A 179 18.14 8.91 -4.96
C SER A 179 16.74 8.99 -4.38
N PHE A 180 16.50 9.97 -3.50
CA PHE A 180 15.15 10.21 -2.98
C PHE A 180 14.17 10.55 -4.10
N ALA A 181 14.57 11.42 -5.03
CA ALA A 181 13.77 11.76 -6.20
C ALA A 181 13.44 10.53 -7.07
N GLN A 182 14.43 9.66 -7.35
CA GLN A 182 14.20 8.41 -8.08
C GLN A 182 13.24 7.49 -7.33
N THR A 183 13.38 7.38 -6.00
CA THR A 183 12.48 6.54 -5.19
C THR A 183 11.04 7.05 -5.26
N LEU A 184 10.85 8.37 -5.10
CA LEU A 184 9.53 9.00 -5.10
C LEU A 184 8.83 9.03 -6.47
N THR A 185 9.59 8.88 -7.56
CA THR A 185 9.04 8.94 -8.94
C THR A 185 8.95 7.58 -9.62
N THR A 186 9.72 6.58 -9.16
CA THR A 186 9.79 5.28 -9.85
C THR A 186 9.48 4.07 -8.98
N GLN A 187 9.45 4.23 -7.64
CA GLN A 187 9.22 3.14 -6.70
C GLN A 187 7.86 3.26 -5.99
N GLY A 188 7.55 2.25 -5.17
CA GLY A 188 6.39 2.23 -4.29
C GLY A 188 5.06 2.27 -5.05
N PRO A 189 4.14 3.20 -4.72
CA PRO A 189 2.85 3.31 -5.40
C PRO A 189 2.97 3.63 -6.90
N ASN A 190 4.07 4.24 -7.36
CA ASN A 190 4.28 4.47 -8.80
C ASN A 190 4.41 3.15 -9.60
N ALA A 191 4.73 2.03 -8.94
CA ALA A 191 4.68 0.72 -9.59
C ALA A 191 3.25 0.25 -9.92
N LEU A 192 2.23 0.97 -9.44
CA LEU A 192 0.80 0.70 -9.63
C LEU A 192 0.11 1.80 -10.44
N LEU A 193 0.74 2.96 -10.56
CA LEU A 193 0.19 4.15 -11.20
C LEU A 193 0.96 4.37 -12.50
N ASP A 194 0.26 4.42 -13.63
CA ASP A 194 0.87 4.84 -14.89
C ASP A 194 0.69 6.35 -15.05
N PRO A 195 1.75 7.12 -15.31
CA PRO A 195 1.67 8.57 -15.52
C PRO A 195 0.81 8.97 -16.75
N SER A 196 0.48 8.03 -17.64
CA SER A 196 -0.22 8.31 -18.90
C SER A 196 -1.75 8.12 -18.90
N THR A 197 -2.35 7.62 -17.81
CA THR A 197 -3.79 7.31 -17.80
C THR A 197 -4.45 7.56 -16.45
N ASP A 198 -5.61 8.21 -16.45
CA ASP A 198 -6.55 8.24 -15.32
C ASP A 198 -7.04 6.83 -15.02
N LEU A 199 -6.32 6.06 -14.19
CA LEU A 199 -6.75 4.78 -13.60
C LEU A 199 -7.52 3.83 -14.55
N VAL A 200 -7.21 3.81 -15.86
CA VAL A 200 -7.97 2.96 -16.78
C VAL A 200 -7.48 1.52 -16.62
N SER A 201 -8.26 0.75 -15.87
CA SER A 201 -8.08 -0.67 -15.56
C SER A 201 -8.31 -1.60 -16.77
N THR A 202 -7.76 -1.28 -17.94
CA THR A 202 -7.83 -2.22 -19.08
C THR A 202 -7.00 -3.48 -18.77
N PRO A 203 -7.43 -4.68 -19.21
CA PRO A 203 -6.64 -5.90 -19.03
C PRO A 203 -5.22 -5.78 -19.60
N LEU A 204 -5.06 -5.10 -20.75
CA LEU A 204 -3.75 -4.88 -21.37
C LEU A 204 -2.85 -4.01 -20.50
N HIS A 205 -3.41 -3.02 -19.81
CA HIS A 205 -2.69 -2.15 -18.90
C HIS A 205 -2.20 -2.92 -17.67
N ILE A 206 -3.09 -3.71 -17.05
CA ILE A 206 -2.75 -4.56 -15.91
C ILE A 206 -1.64 -5.56 -16.30
N LEU A 207 -1.75 -6.18 -17.49
CA LEU A 207 -0.72 -7.09 -18.00
C LEU A 207 0.62 -6.38 -18.22
N ARG A 208 0.64 -5.14 -18.70
CA ARG A 208 1.87 -4.35 -18.85
C ARG A 208 2.52 -4.05 -17.50
N LEU A 209 1.76 -3.64 -16.50
CA LEU A 209 2.25 -3.39 -15.15
C LEU A 209 2.76 -4.67 -14.47
N CYS A 210 2.01 -5.78 -14.58
CA CYS A 210 2.44 -7.10 -14.12
C CYS A 210 3.76 -7.51 -14.78
N ARG A 211 3.87 -7.34 -16.11
CA ARG A 211 5.11 -7.63 -16.85
C ARG A 211 6.28 -6.77 -16.38
N ASN A 212 6.06 -5.47 -16.17
CA ASN A 212 7.10 -4.56 -15.69
C ASN A 212 7.59 -4.96 -14.28
N LYS A 213 6.67 -5.31 -13.38
CA LYS A 213 6.99 -5.85 -12.06
C LYS A 213 7.81 -7.14 -12.17
N LEU A 214 7.36 -8.12 -12.95
CA LEU A 214 8.07 -9.39 -13.15
C LEU A 214 9.47 -9.19 -13.76
N ALA A 215 9.61 -8.28 -14.73
CA ALA A 215 10.88 -7.98 -15.38
C ALA A 215 11.90 -7.33 -14.43
N ALA A 216 11.43 -6.57 -13.43
CA ALA A 216 12.30 -5.91 -12.45
C ALA A 216 13.02 -6.87 -11.48
N ARG A 217 12.73 -8.18 -11.49
CA ARG A 217 13.34 -9.23 -10.62
C ARG A 217 13.33 -8.91 -9.11
N LEU A 218 12.60 -7.90 -8.68
CA LEU A 218 12.42 -7.44 -7.29
C LEU A 218 11.08 -7.88 -6.71
N VAL A 219 10.43 -8.88 -7.31
CA VAL A 219 9.06 -9.29 -6.96
C VAL A 219 9.07 -10.47 -6.02
N THR A 220 8.30 -10.36 -4.96
CA THR A 220 7.90 -11.52 -4.18
C THR A 220 6.54 -12.00 -4.71
N CYS A 221 6.43 -13.28 -5.07
CA CYS A 221 5.12 -13.94 -5.26
C CYS A 221 4.39 -14.17 -3.92
N SER A 222 4.95 -13.63 -2.85
CA SER A 222 4.49 -13.71 -1.47
C SER A 222 3.09 -13.13 -1.32
N ARG A 223 2.18 -13.94 -0.77
CA ARG A 223 0.88 -13.47 -0.25
C ARG A 223 1.01 -12.78 1.12
N HIS A 224 2.20 -12.72 1.73
CA HIS A 224 2.38 -12.40 3.15
C HIS A 224 2.13 -10.93 3.57
N ALA A 225 1.96 -9.98 2.63
CA ALA A 225 1.43 -8.67 3.01
C ALA A 225 -0.10 -8.71 2.97
N VAL A 226 -0.73 -8.09 3.96
CA VAL A 226 -2.13 -8.33 4.22
C VAL A 226 -2.94 -7.19 3.63
N THR A 227 -3.91 -7.59 2.83
CA THR A 227 -4.94 -6.69 2.33
C THR A 227 -6.26 -7.20 2.84
N CYS A 228 -6.86 -6.38 3.68
CA CYS A 228 -8.18 -6.66 4.23
C CYS A 228 -9.20 -5.97 3.34
N CYS A 229 -10.36 -6.57 3.12
CA CYS A 229 -11.46 -5.88 2.45
C CYS A 229 -12.74 -5.96 3.28
N ASN A 230 -13.43 -4.81 3.40
CA ASN A 230 -14.74 -4.73 4.04
C ASN A 230 -15.76 -5.22 3.02
N ALA A 231 -16.18 -6.48 3.14
CA ALA A 231 -16.98 -7.13 2.11
C ALA A 231 -18.36 -7.51 2.65
N PRO A 232 -19.46 -7.12 1.98
CA PRO A 232 -20.79 -7.54 2.37
C PRO A 232 -21.01 -8.97 1.87
N PHE A 233 -20.51 -9.97 2.61
CA PHE A 233 -20.87 -11.35 2.33
C PHE A 233 -21.97 -11.78 3.30
N THR A 234 -23.16 -12.04 2.75
CA THR A 234 -24.16 -12.87 3.42
C THR A 234 -23.58 -14.26 3.58
N SER A 235 -23.54 -14.73 4.83
CA SER A 235 -23.08 -16.05 5.24
C SER A 235 -23.41 -17.15 4.24
N SER A 236 -22.39 -17.83 3.74
CA SER A 236 -22.43 -19.24 3.36
C SER A 236 -20.97 -19.68 3.22
N THR A 237 -20.45 -20.36 4.26
CA THR A 237 -19.08 -20.94 4.36
C THR A 237 -17.96 -19.89 4.31
N VAL A 238 -17.20 -19.57 5.35
CA VAL A 238 -16.66 -20.30 6.52
C VAL A 238 -16.57 -19.33 7.70
#